data_AF-A0A966M740-F1
#
_entry.id   AF-A0A966M740-F1
#
_cell.length_a   1.000
_cell.length_b   1.000
_cell.length_c   1.000
_cell.angle_alpha   90.00
_cell.angle_beta   90.00
_cell.angle_gamma   90.00
#
_symmetry.space_group_name_H-M   'P 1'
#
loop_
_entity.id
_entity.type
_entity.pdbx_description
1 polymer ?
#
loop_
_entity_poly.entity_id
_entity_poly.type
_entity_poly.pdbx_seq_one_letter_code
_entity_poly.pdbx_strand_id
1 'polypeptide(L)'
;MSLLPARVDVVVVGAGVAGLAAAKHLHAKSFSVAVLEAQDDVGGRVRTDIVDGFRLDRGFQILLTAYPELRRQVDLDALDVHTFDPGALVMHRGRSYVVGDPFRAPRTFVSTLRAPIGTPLDKVRIAMLRSRTLRGDARELLGGNDLPTVVALRRAGFSQKMINRFFRPLFGGIQLDPSLTTSRRMFDIIFRSLGAGDSGLPRLGMGAVPRQMADRLPGLVHLNTRVASVDGRSVATVDGRRIECRAAIVATELPAARELVSLPE
;
A
#
# COMPACT_ATOMS: atom_id res chain seq x y z
N MET A 1 17.64 -25.96 -2.34
CA MET A 1 16.24 -25.83 -2.80
C MET A 1 15.35 -26.55 -1.79
N SER A 2 14.38 -25.86 -1.17
CA SER A 2 13.35 -26.54 -0.38
C SER A 2 12.52 -27.43 -1.31
N LEU A 3 12.32 -28.69 -0.96
CA LEU A 3 11.41 -29.57 -1.71
C LEU A 3 9.99 -28.98 -1.64
N LEU A 4 9.30 -28.91 -2.79
CA LEU A 4 7.89 -28.53 -2.80
C LEU A 4 7.08 -29.66 -2.15
N PRO A 5 6.09 -29.35 -1.29
CA PRO A 5 5.21 -30.36 -0.72
C PRO A 5 4.31 -30.95 -1.81
N ALA A 6 4.04 -32.25 -1.76
CA ALA A 6 3.08 -32.88 -2.67
C ALA A 6 1.62 -32.47 -2.37
N ARG A 7 1.32 -32.12 -1.11
CA ARG A 7 -0.02 -31.78 -0.63
C ARG A 7 0.05 -30.80 0.55
N VAL A 8 -0.84 -29.81 0.57
CA VAL A 8 -1.06 -28.84 1.67
C VAL A 8 -2.55 -28.50 1.79
N ASP A 9 -2.98 -27.78 2.84
CA ASP A 9 -4.35 -27.28 2.93
C ASP A 9 -4.58 -26.13 1.94
N VAL A 10 -3.65 -25.18 1.89
CA VAL A 10 -3.77 -23.98 1.05
C VAL A 10 -2.47 -23.69 0.30
N VAL A 11 -2.59 -23.46 -1.01
CA VAL A 11 -1.51 -22.87 -1.81
C VAL A 11 -1.78 -21.38 -2.01
N VAL A 12 -0.80 -20.53 -1.74
CA VAL A 12 -0.83 -19.10 -2.06
C VAL A 12 0.08 -18.84 -3.25
N VAL A 13 -0.48 -18.30 -4.33
CA VAL A 13 0.27 -17.97 -5.55
C VAL A 13 0.66 -16.50 -5.51
N GLY A 14 1.96 -16.23 -5.40
CA GLY A 14 2.58 -14.90 -5.28
C GLY A 14 3.02 -14.58 -3.86
N ALA A 15 4.30 -14.24 -3.68
CA ALA A 15 4.90 -13.79 -2.41
C ALA A 15 5.03 -12.26 -2.33
N GLY A 16 4.09 -11.53 -2.94
CA GLY A 16 3.87 -10.11 -2.64
C GLY A 16 3.27 -9.91 -1.24
N VAL A 17 3.16 -8.64 -0.79
CA VAL A 17 2.62 -8.31 0.54
C VAL A 17 1.24 -8.91 0.83
N ALA A 18 0.38 -9.06 -0.19
CA ALA A 18 -0.93 -9.67 -0.05
C ALA A 18 -0.84 -11.18 0.22
N GLY A 19 -0.03 -11.90 -0.58
CA GLY A 19 0.17 -13.34 -0.41
C GLY A 19 0.87 -13.69 0.90
N LEU A 20 1.90 -12.93 1.28
CA LEU A 20 2.59 -13.08 2.56
C LEU A 20 1.65 -12.83 3.75
N ALA A 21 0.77 -11.81 3.68
CA ALA A 21 -0.23 -11.57 4.71
C ALA A 21 -1.25 -12.70 4.81
N ALA A 22 -1.73 -13.23 3.67
CA ALA A 22 -2.64 -14.36 3.63
C ALA A 22 -2.00 -15.63 4.22
N ALA A 23 -0.77 -15.94 3.82
CA ALA A 23 -0.01 -17.09 4.32
C ALA A 23 0.22 -16.98 5.84
N LYS A 24 0.62 -15.81 6.34
CA LYS A 24 0.73 -15.53 7.79
C LYS A 24 -0.57 -15.80 8.53
N HIS A 25 -1.70 -15.32 7.99
CA HIS A 25 -2.99 -15.52 8.64
C HIS A 25 -3.38 -17.00 8.71
N LEU A 26 -3.25 -17.72 7.60
CA LEU A 26 -3.59 -19.15 7.51
C LEU A 26 -2.65 -20.01 8.35
N HIS A 27 -1.35 -19.73 8.32
CA HIS A 27 -0.36 -20.43 9.12
C HIS A 27 -0.62 -20.24 10.63
N ALA A 28 -0.97 -19.03 11.07
CA ALA A 28 -1.38 -18.77 12.46
C ALA A 28 -2.66 -19.52 12.88
N LYS A 29 -3.45 -20.02 11.92
CA LYS A 29 -4.62 -20.89 12.14
C LYS A 29 -4.28 -22.38 12.00
N SER A 30 -3.00 -22.74 11.97
CA SER A 30 -2.49 -24.11 11.86
C SER A 30 -2.85 -24.85 10.56
N PHE A 31 -3.21 -24.12 9.49
CA PHE A 31 -3.29 -24.71 8.15
C PHE A 31 -1.88 -24.98 7.63
N SER A 32 -1.71 -26.10 6.91
CA SER A 32 -0.51 -26.32 6.11
C SER A 32 -0.56 -25.44 4.86
N VAL A 33 0.48 -24.61 4.66
CA VAL A 33 0.50 -23.59 3.61
C VAL A 33 1.79 -23.68 2.80
N ALA A 34 1.68 -23.55 1.48
CA ALA A 34 2.81 -23.32 0.59
C ALA A 34 2.60 -22.00 -0.17
N VAL A 35 3.61 -21.13 -0.20
CA VAL A 35 3.62 -19.90 -1.00
C VAL A 35 4.53 -20.11 -2.20
N LEU A 36 3.99 -19.95 -3.41
CA LEU A 36 4.74 -20.14 -4.66
C LEU A 36 4.99 -18.78 -5.30
N GLU A 37 6.26 -18.41 -5.47
CA GLU A 37 6.67 -17.15 -6.08
C GLU A 37 7.48 -17.43 -7.33
N ALA A 38 7.11 -16.78 -8.43
CA ALA A 38 7.77 -16.97 -9.72
C ALA A 38 9.16 -16.33 -9.76
N GLN A 39 9.39 -15.26 -8.99
CA GLN A 39 10.64 -14.52 -8.92
C GLN A 39 11.64 -15.13 -7.94
N ASP A 40 12.85 -14.57 -7.98
CA ASP A 40 14.01 -14.93 -7.18
C ASP A 40 14.00 -14.37 -5.74
N ASP A 41 13.01 -13.52 -5.43
CA ASP A 41 12.84 -12.88 -4.13
C ASP A 41 11.36 -12.55 -3.88
N VAL A 42 11.01 -12.30 -2.63
CA VAL A 42 9.66 -11.89 -2.21
C VAL A 42 9.40 -10.41 -2.48
N GLY A 43 8.14 -10.00 -2.30
CA GLY A 43 7.74 -8.59 -2.25
C GLY A 43 7.05 -8.08 -3.51
N GLY A 44 7.28 -8.71 -4.66
CA GLY A 44 6.68 -8.30 -5.94
C GLY A 44 6.98 -6.83 -6.25
N ARG A 45 5.96 -5.96 -6.21
CA ARG A 45 6.14 -4.51 -6.40
C ARG A 45 6.89 -3.84 -5.24
N VAL A 46 6.85 -4.40 -4.03
CA VAL A 46 7.53 -3.87 -2.84
C VAL A 46 8.93 -4.50 -2.76
N ARG A 47 9.80 -4.15 -3.71
CA ARG A 47 11.18 -4.64 -3.77
C ARG A 47 12.17 -3.47 -3.78
N THR A 48 13.35 -3.74 -3.24
CA THR A 48 14.50 -2.83 -3.28
C THR A 48 15.66 -3.59 -3.91
N ASP A 49 16.19 -3.06 -5.01
CA ASP A 49 17.40 -3.56 -5.66
C ASP A 49 18.63 -2.79 -5.16
N ILE A 50 19.80 -3.44 -5.18
CA ILE A 50 21.09 -2.79 -4.94
C ILE A 50 21.80 -2.64 -6.27
N VAL A 51 22.04 -1.40 -6.70
CA VAL A 51 22.72 -1.08 -7.96
C VAL A 51 23.83 -0.07 -7.64
N ASP A 52 25.08 -0.43 -7.91
CA ASP A 52 26.26 0.43 -7.67
C ASP A 52 26.34 1.00 -6.23
N GLY A 53 25.92 0.22 -5.24
CA GLY A 53 25.87 0.63 -3.83
C GLY A 53 24.63 1.46 -3.43
N PHE A 54 23.78 1.83 -4.38
CA PHE A 54 22.52 2.52 -4.14
C PHE A 54 21.37 1.53 -3.91
N ARG A 55 20.44 1.91 -3.02
CA ARG A 55 19.17 1.22 -2.81
C ARG A 55 18.10 1.85 -3.68
N LEU A 56 17.53 1.06 -4.60
CA LEU A 56 16.52 1.52 -5.54
C LEU A 56 15.22 0.74 -5.30
N ASP A 57 14.20 1.43 -4.81
CA ASP A 57 12.87 0.83 -4.69
C ASP A 57 12.20 0.73 -6.07
N ARG A 58 11.51 -0.38 -6.33
CA ARG A 58 10.78 -0.58 -7.58
C ARG A 58 9.48 0.23 -7.57
N GLY A 59 9.58 1.44 -8.12
CA GLY A 59 8.48 2.40 -8.22
C GLY A 59 8.47 3.40 -7.07
N PHE A 60 7.42 4.23 -7.01
CA PHE A 60 7.26 5.22 -5.96
C PHE A 60 6.54 4.61 -4.75
N GLN A 61 7.24 4.48 -3.63
CA GLN A 61 6.69 3.91 -2.42
C GLN A 61 7.06 4.78 -1.22
N ILE A 62 6.08 5.01 -0.35
CA ILE A 62 6.25 5.65 0.94
C ILE A 62 5.42 4.84 1.94
N LEU A 63 6.02 4.51 3.07
CA LEU A 63 5.34 3.82 4.15
C LEU A 63 4.57 4.84 5.00
N LEU A 64 3.24 4.74 5.07
CA LEU A 64 2.45 5.51 6.05
C LEU A 64 2.26 4.68 7.31
N THR A 65 2.84 5.10 8.43
CA THR A 65 2.90 4.30 9.67
C THR A 65 1.54 4.14 10.36
N ALA A 66 0.55 4.96 9.98
CA ALA A 66 -0.82 4.90 10.48
C ALA A 66 -1.77 4.04 9.62
N TYR A 67 -1.29 3.35 8.59
CA TYR A 67 -2.12 2.35 7.90
C TYR A 67 -2.59 1.27 8.90
N PRO A 68 -3.90 0.99 9.03
CA PRO A 68 -4.42 0.14 10.11
C PRO A 68 -3.86 -1.29 10.08
N GLU A 69 -3.63 -1.82 8.88
CA GLU A 69 -3.14 -3.18 8.68
C GLU A 69 -1.63 -3.30 8.92
N LEU A 70 -0.85 -2.22 8.79
CA LEU A 70 0.61 -2.26 8.76
C LEU A 70 1.19 -2.86 10.04
N ARG A 71 0.78 -2.34 11.21
CA ARG A 71 1.25 -2.81 12.52
C ARG A 71 0.87 -4.26 12.84
N ARG A 72 -0.11 -4.82 12.12
CA ARG A 72 -0.49 -6.23 12.25
C ARG A 72 0.41 -7.15 11.42
N GLN A 73 1.09 -6.60 10.42
CA GLN A 73 1.92 -7.37 9.49
C GLN A 73 3.39 -7.34 9.90
N VAL A 74 3.90 -6.18 10.30
CA VAL A 74 5.34 -5.93 10.53
C VAL A 74 5.62 -5.30 11.89
N ASP A 75 6.86 -5.48 12.35
CA ASP A 75 7.46 -4.75 13.45
C ASP A 75 8.13 -3.48 12.89
N LEU A 76 7.56 -2.32 13.22
CA LEU A 76 8.03 -1.03 12.70
C LEU A 76 9.35 -0.58 13.32
N ASP A 77 9.62 -0.95 14.57
CA ASP A 77 10.84 -0.57 15.26
C ASP A 77 12.03 -1.32 14.63
N ALA A 78 11.85 -2.61 14.36
CA ALA A 78 12.84 -3.42 13.66
C ALA A 78 13.07 -3.00 12.19
N LEU A 79 12.12 -2.29 11.57
CA LEU A 79 12.29 -1.75 10.21
C LEU A 79 13.12 -0.46 10.18
N ASP A 80 13.34 0.18 11.33
CA ASP A 80 14.11 1.41 11.46
C ASP A 80 13.66 2.46 10.43
N VAL A 81 12.40 2.87 10.55
CA VAL A 81 11.73 3.75 9.57
C VAL A 81 12.25 5.18 9.75
N HIS A 82 12.92 5.70 8.72
CA HIS A 82 13.32 7.09 8.65
C HIS A 82 12.17 7.93 8.08
N THR A 83 11.71 8.90 8.86
CA THR A 83 10.51 9.67 8.56
C THR A 83 10.83 10.99 7.87
N PHE A 84 9.88 11.46 7.05
CA PHE A 84 9.89 12.77 6.43
C PHE A 84 9.20 13.79 7.33
N ASP A 85 9.53 15.08 7.15
CA ASP A 85 8.78 16.18 7.77
C ASP A 85 7.28 16.09 7.40
N PRO A 86 6.35 16.31 8.35
CA PRO A 86 4.92 16.17 8.09
C PRO A 86 4.39 17.32 7.24
N GLY A 87 4.00 17.01 6.00
CA GLY A 87 3.45 17.98 5.07
C GLY A 87 3.74 17.65 3.60
N ALA A 88 3.59 18.67 2.76
CA ALA A 88 3.96 18.61 1.36
C ALA A 88 4.69 19.89 0.93
N LEU A 89 5.64 19.75 0.01
CA LEU A 89 6.20 20.86 -0.74
C LEU A 89 5.46 20.97 -2.08
N VAL A 90 4.73 22.07 -2.27
CA VAL A 90 3.93 22.29 -3.48
C VAL A 90 4.66 23.25 -4.41
N MET A 91 5.00 22.77 -5.61
CA MET A 91 5.57 23.60 -6.66
C MET A 91 4.47 24.35 -7.40
N HIS A 92 4.52 25.68 -7.38
CA HIS A 92 3.56 26.53 -8.07
C HIS A 92 4.25 27.75 -8.68
N ARG A 93 4.14 27.91 -10.02
CA ARG A 93 4.74 29.02 -10.78
C ARG A 93 6.25 29.18 -10.50
N GLY A 94 6.99 28.07 -10.60
CA GLY A 94 8.45 28.04 -10.42
C GLY A 94 8.93 28.24 -8.97
N ARG A 95 8.03 28.35 -7.98
CA ARG A 95 8.37 28.51 -6.56
C ARG A 95 7.83 27.35 -5.75
N SER A 96 8.54 26.98 -4.69
CA SER A 96 8.12 25.97 -3.73
C SER A 96 7.38 26.62 -2.56
N TYR A 97 6.30 25.98 -2.10
CA TYR A 97 5.52 26.42 -0.94
C TYR A 97 5.30 25.25 0.02
N VAL A 98 5.64 25.47 1.29
CA VAL A 98 5.40 24.48 2.35
C VAL A 98 3.92 24.48 2.73
N VAL A 99 3.29 23.32 2.60
CA VAL A 99 1.95 23.00 3.14
C VAL A 99 2.14 21.93 4.21
N GLY A 100 2.56 22.36 5.39
CA GLY A 100 2.84 21.50 6.55
C GLY A 100 1.60 21.18 7.38
N ASP A 101 1.68 20.14 8.22
CA ASP A 101 0.70 19.85 9.27
C ASP A 101 1.04 20.67 10.54
N PRO A 102 0.33 21.77 10.85
CA PRO A 102 0.67 22.62 12.00
C PRO A 102 0.43 21.94 13.35
N PHE A 103 -0.36 20.86 13.40
CA PHE A 103 -0.59 20.10 14.64
C PHE A 103 0.63 19.26 15.02
N ARG A 104 1.46 18.89 14.04
CA ARG A 104 2.63 18.02 14.21
C ARG A 104 3.94 18.77 14.02
N ALA A 105 3.95 19.81 13.19
CA ALA A 105 5.06 20.72 13.00
C ALA A 105 4.58 22.18 13.13
N PRO A 106 4.39 22.70 14.36
CA PRO A 106 3.88 24.05 14.60
C PRO A 106 4.67 25.15 13.90
N ARG A 107 5.99 24.95 13.71
CA ARG A 107 6.88 25.83 12.94
C ARG A 107 6.41 26.10 11.50
N THR A 108 5.62 25.21 10.92
CA THR A 108 5.10 25.34 9.54
C THR A 108 3.80 26.16 9.46
N PHE A 109 3.22 26.57 10.59
CA PHE A 109 1.92 27.25 10.61
C PHE A 109 1.87 28.50 9.73
N VAL A 110 2.84 29.41 9.89
CA VAL A 110 2.88 30.67 9.14
C VAL A 110 3.15 30.43 7.67
N SER A 111 4.05 29.50 7.31
CA SER A 111 4.32 29.16 5.92
C SER A 111 3.09 28.55 5.24
N THR A 112 2.40 27.62 5.91
CA THR A 112 1.16 26.99 5.42
C THR A 112 0.04 28.03 5.26
N LEU A 113 -0.09 28.97 6.22
CA LEU A 113 -1.06 30.05 6.13
C LEU A 113 -0.76 31.06 5.02
N ARG A 114 0.51 31.29 4.66
CA ARG A 114 0.87 32.23 3.58
C ARG A 114 0.94 31.57 2.20
N ALA A 115 0.93 30.24 2.12
CA ALA A 115 1.02 29.52 0.86
C ALA A 115 -0.18 29.81 -0.08
N PRO A 116 0.04 30.25 -1.34
CA PRO A 116 -1.01 30.62 -2.29
C PRO A 116 -1.63 29.39 -2.99
N ILE A 117 -1.81 28.30 -2.26
CA ILE A 117 -2.27 27.00 -2.80
C ILE A 117 -3.80 26.91 -2.82
N GLY A 118 -4.46 27.44 -1.79
CA GLY A 118 -5.92 27.52 -1.70
C GLY A 118 -6.39 28.86 -1.16
N THR A 119 -7.66 28.94 -0.81
CA THR A 119 -8.26 30.09 -0.12
C THR A 119 -8.11 29.95 1.40
N PRO A 120 -8.26 31.03 2.20
CA PRO A 120 -8.30 30.92 3.65
C PRO A 120 -9.36 29.92 4.15
N LEU A 121 -10.54 29.90 3.52
CA LEU A 121 -11.62 28.97 3.88
C LEU A 121 -11.27 27.51 3.57
N ASP A 122 -10.44 27.24 2.56
CA ASP A 122 -9.96 25.88 2.30
C ASP A 122 -9.10 25.33 3.45
N LYS A 123 -8.41 26.18 4.20
CA LYS A 123 -7.60 25.74 5.35
C LYS A 123 -8.48 25.28 6.51
N VAL A 124 -9.59 25.99 6.75
CA VAL A 124 -10.62 25.56 7.70
C VAL A 124 -11.21 24.22 7.24
N ARG A 125 -11.50 24.04 5.94
CA ARG A 125 -11.99 22.77 5.40
C ARG A 125 -11.00 21.63 5.52
N ILE A 126 -9.69 21.88 5.37
CA ILE A 126 -8.64 20.88 5.66
C ILE A 126 -8.71 20.45 7.12
N ALA A 127 -8.82 21.39 8.06
CA ALA A 127 -8.92 21.08 9.49
C ALA A 127 -10.20 20.26 9.79
N MET A 128 -11.34 20.62 9.18
CA MET A 128 -12.59 19.88 9.31
C MET A 128 -12.49 18.47 8.71
N LEU A 129 -11.87 18.33 7.52
CA LEU A 129 -11.63 17.05 6.86
C LEU A 129 -10.72 16.15 7.72
N ARG A 130 -9.65 16.72 8.29
CA ARG A 130 -8.75 16.03 9.23
C ARG A 130 -9.50 15.57 10.47
N SER A 131 -10.26 16.45 11.12
CA SER A 131 -11.09 16.10 12.28
C SER A 131 -12.09 14.98 11.95
N ARG A 132 -12.72 15.02 10.78
CA ARG A 132 -13.68 13.99 10.35
C ARG A 132 -13.00 12.64 10.12
N THR A 133 -11.89 12.63 9.38
CA THR A 133 -11.20 11.39 8.98
C THR A 133 -10.46 10.72 10.14
N LEU A 134 -10.06 11.46 11.17
CA LEU A 134 -9.40 10.92 12.36
C LEU A 134 -10.36 10.42 13.45
N ARG A 135 -11.65 10.79 13.37
CA ARG A 135 -12.67 10.26 14.29
C ARG A 135 -12.96 8.79 13.99
N GLY A 136 -13.31 8.03 15.03
CA GLY A 136 -13.73 6.62 14.91
C GLY A 136 -12.63 5.65 14.46
N ASP A 137 -13.04 4.42 14.15
CA ASP A 137 -12.18 3.38 13.58
C ASP A 137 -11.92 3.70 12.09
N ALA A 138 -10.67 3.54 11.64
CA ALA A 138 -10.31 3.71 10.24
C ALA A 138 -11.15 2.81 9.30
N ARG A 139 -11.53 1.61 9.74
CA ARG A 139 -12.33 0.65 8.95
C ARG A 139 -13.70 1.18 8.57
N GLU A 140 -14.28 2.04 9.40
CA GLU A 140 -15.59 2.65 9.12
C GLU A 140 -15.53 3.54 7.87
N LEU A 141 -14.37 4.11 7.55
CA LEU A 141 -14.16 4.92 6.34
C LEU A 141 -14.29 4.08 5.05
N LEU A 142 -14.13 2.76 5.13
CA LEU A 142 -14.29 1.84 4.00
C LEU A 142 -15.76 1.43 3.77
N GLY A 143 -16.65 1.65 4.75
CA GLY A 143 -18.04 1.17 4.71
C GLY A 143 -19.08 2.16 4.17
N GLY A 144 -18.87 3.48 4.31
CA GLY A 144 -19.87 4.51 3.95
C GLY A 144 -20.10 4.67 2.44
N ASN A 145 -21.11 5.42 1.98
CA ASN A 145 -21.37 5.59 0.53
C ASN A 145 -20.15 6.07 -0.26
N ASP A 146 -19.83 5.39 -1.37
CA ASP A 146 -18.70 5.75 -2.22
C ASP A 146 -19.11 6.71 -3.34
N LEU A 147 -18.17 7.57 -3.71
CA LEU A 147 -18.27 8.49 -4.84
C LEU A 147 -16.87 8.89 -5.31
N PRO A 148 -16.73 9.42 -6.52
CA PRO A 148 -15.47 10.02 -6.97
C PRO A 148 -14.90 11.04 -5.97
N THR A 149 -13.62 10.93 -5.67
CA THR A 149 -12.90 11.83 -4.75
C THR A 149 -13.10 13.31 -5.12
N VAL A 150 -13.02 13.66 -6.41
CA VAL A 150 -13.26 15.04 -6.88
C VAL A 150 -14.66 15.56 -6.54
N VAL A 151 -15.68 14.70 -6.62
CA VAL A 151 -17.06 15.07 -6.29
C VAL A 151 -17.19 15.28 -4.78
N ALA A 152 -16.53 14.45 -3.97
CA ALA A 152 -16.51 14.59 -2.51
C ALA A 152 -15.84 15.91 -2.08
N LEU A 153 -14.71 16.26 -2.68
CA LEU A 153 -14.00 17.51 -2.41
C LEU A 153 -14.84 18.74 -2.79
N ARG A 154 -15.49 18.71 -3.95
CA ARG A 154 -16.42 19.79 -4.39
C ARG A 154 -17.60 19.94 -3.43
N ARG A 155 -18.22 18.83 -3.02
CA ARG A 155 -19.33 18.84 -2.04
C ARG A 155 -18.91 19.34 -0.66
N ALA A 156 -17.65 19.10 -0.26
CA ALA A 156 -17.07 19.69 0.95
C ALA A 156 -16.77 21.20 0.81
N GLY A 157 -16.98 21.78 -0.38
CA GLY A 157 -16.83 23.20 -0.66
C GLY A 157 -15.40 23.62 -0.99
N PHE A 158 -14.45 22.70 -1.18
CA PHE A 158 -13.08 23.07 -1.54
C PHE A 158 -13.04 23.87 -2.85
N SER A 159 -12.25 24.94 -2.87
CA SER A 159 -12.09 25.75 -4.08
C SER A 159 -11.40 24.97 -5.20
N GLN A 160 -11.68 25.35 -6.45
CA GLN A 160 -11.01 24.76 -7.60
C GLN A 160 -9.49 24.98 -7.56
N LYS A 161 -9.01 26.06 -6.92
CA LYS A 161 -7.59 26.32 -6.68
C LYS A 161 -6.98 25.24 -5.79
N MET A 162 -7.59 24.95 -4.63
CA MET A 162 -7.10 23.92 -3.72
C MET A 162 -7.16 22.52 -4.36
N ILE A 163 -8.26 22.20 -5.04
CA ILE A 163 -8.40 20.92 -5.75
C ILE A 163 -7.28 20.75 -6.78
N ASN A 164 -7.02 21.74 -7.62
CA ASN A 164 -6.03 21.62 -8.70
C ASN A 164 -4.58 21.75 -8.23
N ARG A 165 -4.29 22.54 -7.19
CA ARG A 165 -2.92 22.84 -6.75
C ARG A 165 -2.41 21.92 -5.64
N PHE A 166 -3.31 21.30 -4.88
CA PHE A 166 -2.94 20.41 -3.76
C PHE A 166 -3.45 18.99 -3.97
N PHE A 167 -4.77 18.80 -4.01
CA PHE A 167 -5.34 17.45 -4.02
C PHE A 167 -5.02 16.69 -5.30
N ARG A 168 -5.17 17.32 -6.47
CA ARG A 168 -4.91 16.67 -7.77
C ARG A 168 -3.45 16.21 -7.93
N PRO A 169 -2.42 17.03 -7.69
CA PRO A 169 -1.04 16.56 -7.78
C PRO A 169 -0.70 15.52 -6.70
N LEU A 170 -1.15 15.72 -5.46
CA LEU A 170 -0.80 14.81 -4.35
C LEU A 170 -1.53 13.47 -4.47
N PHE A 171 -2.86 13.48 -4.45
CA PHE A 171 -3.65 12.24 -4.48
C PHE A 171 -3.70 11.61 -5.86
N GLY A 172 -3.62 12.40 -6.93
CA GLY A 172 -3.47 11.85 -8.27
C GLY A 172 -2.15 11.11 -8.45
N GLY A 173 -1.07 11.56 -7.79
CA GLY A 173 0.19 10.82 -7.73
C GLY A 173 0.09 9.55 -6.88
N ILE A 174 -0.47 9.64 -5.67
CA ILE A 174 -0.58 8.50 -4.75
C ILE A 174 -1.48 7.39 -5.33
N GLN A 175 -2.59 7.76 -5.96
CA GLN A 175 -3.59 6.82 -6.47
C GLN A 175 -3.42 6.51 -7.96
N LEU A 176 -2.43 7.11 -8.62
CA LEU A 176 -2.23 7.04 -10.07
C LEU A 176 -3.50 7.43 -10.86
N ASP A 177 -4.23 8.42 -10.35
CA ASP A 177 -5.50 8.91 -10.89
C ASP A 177 -5.51 10.45 -10.95
N PRO A 178 -5.01 11.05 -12.05
CA PRO A 178 -4.94 12.50 -12.19
C PRO A 178 -6.33 13.17 -12.26
N SER A 179 -7.40 12.40 -12.46
CA SER A 179 -8.78 12.88 -12.54
C SER A 179 -9.46 12.92 -11.17
N LEU A 180 -8.90 12.22 -10.16
CA LEU A 180 -9.48 12.02 -8.83
C LEU A 180 -10.89 11.39 -8.91
N THR A 181 -11.09 10.46 -9.84
CA THR A 181 -12.33 9.73 -10.04
C THR A 181 -12.43 8.46 -9.19
N THR A 182 -11.31 8.01 -8.61
CA THR A 182 -11.24 6.88 -7.69
C THR A 182 -12.00 7.13 -6.39
N SER A 183 -12.21 6.02 -5.66
CA SER A 183 -12.99 5.91 -4.44
C SER A 183 -12.63 6.98 -3.40
N ARG A 184 -13.65 7.70 -2.94
CA ARG A 184 -13.55 8.61 -1.78
C ARG A 184 -13.13 7.83 -0.53
N ARG A 185 -13.58 6.58 -0.37
CA ARG A 185 -13.23 5.76 0.80
C ARG A 185 -11.71 5.58 0.93
N MET A 186 -11.06 5.26 -0.19
CA MET A 186 -9.61 5.13 -0.25
C MET A 186 -8.90 6.47 -0.02
N PHE A 187 -9.44 7.57 -0.57
CA PHE A 187 -8.96 8.91 -0.27
C PHE A 187 -9.02 9.22 1.24
N ASP A 188 -10.16 8.95 1.90
CA ASP A 188 -10.36 9.25 3.32
C ASP A 188 -9.38 8.42 4.19
N ILE A 189 -9.09 7.16 3.83
CA ILE A 189 -8.07 6.31 4.49
C ILE A 189 -6.65 6.86 4.33
N ILE A 190 -6.26 7.22 3.11
CA ILE A 190 -4.92 7.79 2.82
C ILE A 190 -4.77 9.13 3.56
N PHE A 191 -5.77 10.00 3.47
CA PHE A 191 -5.77 11.31 4.12
C PHE A 191 -5.69 11.16 5.66
N ARG A 192 -6.44 10.22 6.24
CA ARG A 192 -6.31 9.86 7.66
C ARG A 192 -4.89 9.43 7.99
N SER A 193 -4.31 8.52 7.20
CA SER A 193 -3.00 7.94 7.47
C SER A 193 -1.89 8.99 7.43
N LEU A 194 -1.94 9.92 6.48
CA LEU A 194 -1.04 11.08 6.40
C LEU A 194 -1.16 12.02 7.62
N GLY A 195 -2.36 12.17 8.17
CA GLY A 195 -2.61 13.05 9.32
C GLY A 195 -2.41 12.39 10.69
N ALA A 196 -2.51 11.07 10.78
CA ALA A 196 -2.45 10.30 12.03
C ALA A 196 -1.06 9.77 12.38
N GLY A 197 -0.18 9.58 11.39
CA GLY A 197 1.14 9.00 11.57
C GLY A 197 2.15 9.53 10.58
N ASP A 198 3.33 8.97 10.62
CA ASP A 198 4.46 9.39 9.81
C ASP A 198 4.43 8.81 8.41
N SER A 199 5.09 9.52 7.51
CA SER A 199 5.45 9.04 6.18
C SER A 199 6.96 8.82 6.18
N GLY A 200 7.44 7.66 5.74
CA GLY A 200 8.86 7.36 5.78
C GLY A 200 9.26 6.16 4.93
N LEU A 201 10.54 5.81 5.02
CA LEU A 201 11.14 4.65 4.37
C LEU A 201 11.88 3.80 5.40
N PRO A 202 11.78 2.47 5.35
CA PRO A 202 12.66 1.60 6.14
C PRO A 202 14.13 1.86 5.78
N ARG A 203 15.05 1.77 6.75
CA ARG A 203 16.49 1.98 6.52
C ARG A 203 17.06 1.17 5.36
N LEU A 204 16.54 -0.04 5.13
CA LEU A 204 17.00 -0.97 4.09
C LEU A 204 16.15 -0.94 2.81
N GLY A 205 15.34 0.09 2.62
CA GLY A 205 14.40 0.23 1.50
C GLY A 205 13.09 -0.51 1.72
N MET A 206 12.11 -0.27 0.85
CA MET A 206 10.75 -0.80 1.02
C MET A 206 10.69 -2.33 0.97
N GLY A 207 11.61 -2.99 0.26
CA GLY A 207 11.76 -4.44 0.24
C GLY A 207 12.03 -5.07 1.63
N ALA A 208 12.44 -4.28 2.63
CA ALA A 208 12.55 -4.77 4.00
C ALA A 208 11.20 -5.22 4.59
N VAL A 209 10.09 -4.61 4.16
CA VAL A 209 8.73 -4.93 4.64
C VAL A 209 8.36 -6.38 4.30
N PRO A 210 8.31 -6.81 3.01
CA PRO A 210 7.97 -8.18 2.67
C PRO A 210 9.02 -9.19 3.11
N ARG A 211 10.31 -8.83 3.18
CA ARG A 211 11.34 -9.73 3.76
C ARG A 211 11.03 -10.06 5.22
N GLN A 212 10.76 -9.04 6.05
CA GLN A 212 10.38 -9.25 7.45
C GLN A 212 9.08 -10.08 7.59
N MET A 213 8.15 -9.96 6.65
CA MET A 213 6.95 -10.81 6.61
C MET A 213 7.28 -12.26 6.24
N ALA A 214 8.17 -12.48 5.28
CA ALA A 214 8.61 -13.81 4.84
C ALA A 214 9.46 -14.54 5.89
N ASP A 215 10.28 -13.82 6.66
CA ASP A 215 11.09 -14.37 7.76
C ASP A 215 10.23 -15.04 8.85
N ARG A 216 8.96 -14.64 8.95
CA ARG A 216 7.97 -15.25 9.87
C ARG A 216 7.30 -16.51 9.30
N LEU A 217 7.69 -16.93 8.10
CA LEU A 217 7.15 -18.08 7.38
C LEU A 217 8.27 -19.04 6.92
N PRO A 218 9.18 -19.46 7.82
CA PRO A 218 10.36 -20.24 7.44
C PRO A 218 9.96 -21.58 6.81
N GLY A 219 10.47 -21.84 5.61
CA GLY A 219 10.21 -23.07 4.85
C GLY A 219 8.87 -23.14 4.11
N LEU A 220 8.02 -22.11 4.21
CA LEU A 220 6.72 -22.06 3.53
C LEU A 220 6.80 -21.36 2.17
N VAL A 221 7.81 -20.51 1.94
CA VAL A 221 7.95 -19.71 0.71
C VAL A 221 8.92 -20.39 -0.26
N HIS A 222 8.43 -20.64 -1.47
CA HIS A 222 9.17 -21.31 -2.54
C HIS A 222 9.34 -20.34 -3.72
N LEU A 223 10.54 -19.75 -3.79
CA LEU A 223 10.96 -18.84 -4.86
C LEU A 223 11.25 -19.63 -6.16
N ASN A 224 11.36 -18.92 -7.28
CA ASN A 224 11.60 -19.47 -8.62
C ASN A 224 10.62 -20.61 -9.00
N THR A 225 9.40 -20.54 -8.49
CA THR A 225 8.35 -21.54 -8.66
C THR A 225 7.15 -20.88 -9.33
N ARG A 226 7.23 -20.74 -10.66
CA ARG A 226 6.15 -20.17 -11.46
C ARG A 226 4.99 -21.17 -11.57
N VAL A 227 3.81 -20.71 -11.18
CA VAL A 227 2.54 -21.44 -11.35
C VAL A 227 2.08 -21.30 -12.80
N ALA A 228 1.68 -22.43 -13.40
CA ALA A 228 1.13 -22.51 -14.75
C ALA A 228 -0.40 -22.49 -14.74
N SER A 229 -1.02 -23.13 -13.75
CA SER A 229 -2.47 -23.16 -13.60
C SER A 229 -2.89 -23.45 -12.17
N VAL A 230 -4.10 -23.00 -11.84
CA VAL A 230 -4.76 -23.28 -10.57
C VAL A 230 -6.08 -23.98 -10.90
N ASP A 231 -6.22 -25.23 -10.46
CA ASP A 231 -7.53 -25.86 -10.36
C ASP A 231 -7.98 -25.83 -8.89
N GLY A 232 -9.28 -25.82 -8.63
CA GLY A 232 -9.81 -25.65 -7.26
C GLY A 232 -9.34 -26.70 -6.23
N ARG A 233 -8.57 -27.72 -6.65
CA ARG A 233 -8.07 -28.82 -5.83
C ARG A 233 -6.55 -29.02 -5.92
N SER A 234 -5.85 -28.28 -6.77
CA SER A 234 -4.41 -28.40 -6.97
C SER A 234 -3.84 -27.24 -7.77
N VAL A 235 -2.54 -27.02 -7.59
CA VAL A 235 -1.77 -26.01 -8.31
C VAL A 235 -0.67 -26.71 -9.10
N ALA A 236 -0.56 -26.40 -10.39
CA ALA A 236 0.47 -26.94 -11.27
C ALA A 236 1.52 -25.87 -11.59
N THR A 237 2.79 -26.24 -11.55
CA THR A 237 3.93 -25.36 -11.90
C THR A 237 4.36 -25.56 -13.34
N VAL A 238 5.07 -24.59 -13.90
CA VAL A 238 5.55 -24.64 -15.30
C VAL A 238 6.54 -25.77 -15.57
N ASP A 239 7.21 -26.28 -14.54
CA ASP A 239 8.14 -27.42 -14.64
C ASP A 239 7.45 -28.78 -14.38
N GLY A 240 6.11 -28.81 -14.41
CA GLY A 240 5.31 -30.03 -14.37
C GLY A 240 5.06 -30.61 -12.98
N ARG A 241 5.51 -29.94 -11.91
CA ARG A 241 5.16 -30.36 -10.54
C ARG A 241 3.72 -29.98 -10.22
N ARG A 242 3.07 -30.79 -9.39
CA ARG A 242 1.68 -30.59 -8.95
C ARG A 242 1.59 -30.67 -7.44
N ILE A 243 0.86 -29.74 -6.85
CA ILE A 243 0.64 -29.66 -5.41
C ILE A 243 -0.86 -29.77 -5.18
N GLU A 244 -1.30 -30.79 -4.46
CA GLU A 244 -2.71 -30.95 -4.10
C GLU A 244 -3.08 -30.01 -2.95
N CYS A 245 -4.24 -29.36 -3.03
CA CYS A 245 -4.72 -28.45 -1.99
C CYS A 245 -6.23 -28.43 -1.85
N ARG A 246 -6.72 -27.97 -0.69
CA ARG A 246 -8.16 -27.77 -0.44
C ARG A 246 -8.65 -26.43 -0.97
N ALA A 247 -7.77 -25.45 -1.02
CA ALA A 247 -8.03 -24.13 -1.60
C ALA A 247 -6.73 -23.54 -2.17
N ALA A 248 -6.89 -22.63 -3.13
CA ALA A 248 -5.81 -21.82 -3.66
C ALA A 248 -6.16 -20.33 -3.52
N ILE A 249 -5.20 -19.51 -3.11
CA ILE A 249 -5.30 -18.06 -3.09
C ILE A 249 -4.41 -17.52 -4.19
N VAL A 250 -5.01 -16.85 -5.19
CA VAL A 250 -4.26 -16.18 -6.25
C VAL A 250 -4.01 -14.73 -5.84
N ALA A 251 -2.78 -14.44 -5.40
CA ALA A 251 -2.33 -13.14 -4.91
C ALA A 251 -1.39 -12.43 -5.90
N THR A 252 -1.60 -12.66 -7.21
CA THR A 252 -0.89 -12.04 -8.33
C THR A 252 -1.61 -10.77 -8.82
N GLU A 253 -0.97 -10.03 -9.73
CA GLU A 253 -1.62 -8.96 -10.47
C GLU A 253 -2.73 -9.47 -11.41
N LEU A 254 -3.65 -8.58 -11.77
CA LEU A 254 -4.87 -8.95 -12.52
C LEU A 254 -4.60 -9.73 -13.81
N PRO A 255 -3.65 -9.33 -14.69
CA PRO A 255 -3.34 -10.12 -15.89
C PRO A 255 -2.96 -11.58 -15.58
N ALA A 256 -1.99 -11.79 -14.68
CA ALA A 256 -1.57 -13.13 -14.29
C ALA A 256 -2.70 -13.91 -13.58
N ALA A 257 -3.50 -13.25 -12.74
CA ALA A 257 -4.64 -13.90 -12.10
C ALA A 257 -5.66 -14.42 -13.14
N ARG A 258 -5.96 -13.63 -14.18
CA ARG A 258 -6.88 -14.04 -15.27
C ARG A 258 -6.40 -15.30 -15.98
N GLU A 259 -5.10 -15.39 -16.29
CA GLU A 259 -4.51 -16.58 -16.92
C GLU A 259 -4.59 -17.81 -16.01
N LEU A 260 -4.41 -17.64 -14.70
CA LEU A 260 -4.35 -18.75 -13.74
C LEU A 260 -5.71 -19.37 -13.41
N VAL A 261 -6.78 -18.58 -13.39
CA VAL A 261 -8.12 -19.02 -12.97
C VAL A 261 -9.22 -18.87 -14.03
N SER A 262 -8.85 -18.59 -15.28
CA SER A 262 -9.78 -18.48 -16.42
C SER A 262 -10.95 -17.52 -16.16
N LEU A 263 -10.69 -16.37 -15.53
CA LEU A 263 -11.73 -15.37 -15.28
C LEU A 263 -12.22 -14.76 -16.61
N PRO A 264 -13.54 -14.56 -16.79
CA PRO A 264 -14.09 -13.91 -17.98
C PRO A 264 -13.58 -12.48 -18.14
N GLU A 265 -13.64 -11.96 -19.38
CA GLU A 265 -13.12 -10.63 -19.75
C GLU A 265 -13.76 -9.45 -19.05
#